data_AF-A0A150H190-F1
#
_entry.id   AF-A0A150H190-F1
#
_cell.length_a   1.000
_cell.length_b   1.000
_cell.length_c   1.000
_cell.angle_alpha   90.00
_cell.angle_beta   90.00
_cell.angle_gamma   90.00
#
_symmetry.space_group_name_H-M   'P 1'
#
loop_
_entity.id
_entity.type
_entity.pdbx_description
1 polymer ?
#
loop_
_entity_poly.entity_id
_entity_poly.type
_entity_poly.pdbx_seq_one_letter_code
_entity_poly.pdbx_strand_id
1 'polypeptide(L)'
;MLGRTMYALISLSDLENDFINPYDLTTRLNRFVAVEYGAQFVLTAALLFTGKWFLGVAQLLLTAFLLHSWSVRQHVVDATDVFRQLPLQKKRRLIMFGAFLFCFVMVTYRLIESIIHGLLTDEGRETAKKLFQDAAASLHHY
;
A
#
# COMPACT_ATOMS: atom_id res chain seq x y z
N MET A 1 1.67 -2.89 3.50
CA MET A 1 1.46 -1.46 3.73
C MET A 1 0.71 -1.26 5.06
N LEU A 2 -0.64 -1.33 5.10
CA LEU A 2 -1.44 -1.02 6.30
C LEU A 2 -1.10 -1.82 7.57
N GLY A 3 -0.98 -3.15 7.47
CA GLY A 3 -0.64 -3.98 8.65
C GLY A 3 0.74 -3.67 9.23
N ARG A 4 1.70 -3.29 8.38
CA ARG A 4 3.06 -2.93 8.81
C ARG A 4 3.08 -1.56 9.49
N THR A 5 2.37 -0.57 8.94
CA THR A 5 2.29 0.75 9.56
C THR A 5 1.58 0.69 10.91
N MET A 6 0.57 -0.19 11.07
CA MET A 6 -0.03 -0.52 12.35
C MET A 6 0.95 -1.19 13.31
N TYR A 7 1.66 -2.23 12.87
CA TYR A 7 2.72 -2.85 13.67
C TYR A 7 3.75 -1.83 14.15
N ALA A 8 4.20 -0.93 13.27
CA ALA A 8 5.13 0.12 13.62
C ALA A 8 4.57 1.15 14.62
N LEU A 9 3.28 1.46 14.56
CA LEU A 9 2.61 2.36 15.50
C LEU A 9 2.49 1.73 16.89
N ILE A 10 2.12 0.44 16.95
CA ILE A 10 2.04 -0.34 18.18
C ILE A 10 3.42 -0.47 18.82
N SER A 11 4.44 -0.86 18.04
CA SER A 11 5.81 -0.99 18.58
C SER A 11 6.42 0.36 19.02
N LEU A 12 6.00 1.49 18.44
CA LEU A 12 6.35 2.82 18.96
C LEU A 12 5.67 3.11 20.30
N SER A 13 4.43 2.63 20.47
CA SER A 13 3.68 2.76 21.72
C SER A 13 4.23 1.84 22.82
N ASP A 14 4.72 0.65 22.46
CA ASP A 14 5.40 -0.26 23.39
C ASP A 14 6.74 0.33 23.86
N LEU A 15 7.45 1.02 22.97
CA LEU A 15 8.65 1.77 23.31
C LEU A 15 8.36 2.96 24.25
N GLU A 16 7.23 3.66 24.05
CA GLU A 16 6.78 4.76 24.92
C GLU A 16 6.48 4.28 26.35
N ASN A 17 5.99 3.04 26.48
CA ASN A 17 5.74 2.36 27.74
C ASN A 17 6.93 1.53 28.26
N ASP A 18 8.13 1.72 27.69
CA ASP A 18 9.39 1.10 28.12
C ASP A 18 9.45 -0.45 28.02
N PHE A 19 8.58 -1.06 27.19
CA PHE A 19 8.52 -2.51 27.01
C PHE A 19 9.57 -3.08 26.05
N ILE A 20 10.16 -2.25 25.18
CA ILE A 20 11.09 -2.66 24.12
C ILE A 20 12.31 -1.74 24.06
N ASN A 21 13.49 -2.32 23.80
CA ASN A 21 14.72 -1.56 23.62
C ASN A 21 14.68 -0.76 22.29
N PRO A 22 14.99 0.56 22.31
CA PRO A 22 15.05 1.39 21.11
C PRO A 22 16.02 0.85 20.04
N TYR A 23 17.13 0.21 20.41
CA TYR A 23 18.11 -0.33 19.44
C TYR A 23 17.55 -1.51 18.62
N ASP A 24 16.79 -2.40 19.25
CA ASP A 24 16.17 -3.53 18.56
C ASP A 24 15.02 -3.07 17.66
N LEU A 25 14.28 -2.06 18.11
CA LEU A 25 13.18 -1.47 17.36
C LEU A 25 13.67 -0.83 16.05
N THR A 26 14.68 0.03 16.11
CA THR A 26 15.16 0.81 14.95
C THR A 26 15.73 -0.08 13.86
N THR A 27 16.46 -1.14 14.24
CA THR A 27 17.01 -2.13 13.31
C THR A 27 15.92 -2.91 12.57
N ARG A 28 14.89 -3.37 13.31
CA ARG A 28 13.73 -4.07 12.71
C ARG A 28 12.91 -3.14 11.83
N LEU A 29 12.70 -1.90 12.25
CA LEU A 29 11.88 -0.95 11.51
C LEU A 29 12.53 -0.60 10.16
N ASN A 30 13.84 -0.32 10.16
CA ASN A 30 14.58 0.15 9.00
C ASN A 30 14.66 -0.90 7.87
N ARG A 31 14.85 -2.19 8.20
CA ARG A 31 14.95 -3.28 7.20
C ARG A 31 13.75 -3.35 6.26
N PHE A 32 12.57 -3.09 6.78
CA PHE A 32 11.31 -3.24 6.05
C PHE A 32 10.83 -1.93 5.42
N VAL A 33 11.47 -0.80 5.71
CA VAL A 33 11.14 0.51 5.10
C VAL A 33 11.43 0.48 3.60
N ALA A 34 12.57 -0.07 3.19
CA ALA A 34 12.97 -0.11 1.77
C ALA A 34 11.99 -0.92 0.90
N VAL A 35 11.52 -2.06 1.41
CA VAL A 35 10.57 -2.93 0.70
C VAL A 35 9.22 -2.22 0.48
N GLU A 36 8.81 -1.39 1.43
CA GLU A 36 7.56 -0.64 1.37
C GLU A 36 7.59 0.43 0.28
N TYR A 37 8.67 1.20 0.21
CA TYR A 37 8.86 2.19 -0.86
C TYR A 37 8.90 1.52 -2.24
N GLY A 38 9.59 0.38 -2.36
CA GLY A 38 9.64 -0.38 -3.61
C GLY A 38 8.26 -0.82 -4.08
N ALA A 39 7.45 -1.41 -3.20
CA ALA A 39 6.11 -1.86 -3.55
C ALA A 39 5.15 -0.69 -3.86
N GLN A 40 5.29 0.45 -3.18
CA GLN A 40 4.53 1.68 -3.48
C GLN A 40 4.85 2.21 -4.88
N PHE A 41 6.15 2.22 -5.24
CA PHE A 41 6.62 2.66 -6.55
C PHE A 41 6.12 1.74 -7.66
N VAL A 42 6.18 0.42 -7.48
CA VAL A 42 5.68 -0.57 -8.43
C VAL A 42 4.16 -0.41 -8.65
N LEU A 43 3.38 -0.24 -7.58
CA LEU A 43 1.94 0.03 -7.68
C LEU A 43 1.64 1.30 -8.47
N THR A 44 2.39 2.37 -8.21
CA THR A 44 2.23 3.66 -8.90
C THR A 44 2.58 3.54 -10.37
N ALA A 45 3.67 2.83 -10.71
CA ALA A 45 4.07 2.57 -12.08
C ALA A 45 3.01 1.74 -12.82
N ALA A 46 2.50 0.66 -12.22
CA ALA A 46 1.44 -0.18 -12.81
C ALA A 46 0.15 0.62 -13.11
N LEU A 47 -0.25 1.50 -12.19
CA LEU A 47 -1.38 2.42 -12.38
C LEU A 47 -1.15 3.43 -13.52
N LEU A 48 0.08 3.94 -13.66
CA LEU A 48 0.46 4.84 -14.75
C LEU A 48 0.35 4.14 -16.11
N PHE A 49 0.83 2.89 -16.21
CA PHE A 49 0.74 2.09 -17.43
C PHE A 49 -0.70 1.73 -17.83
N THR A 50 -1.63 1.72 -16.87
CA THR A 50 -3.07 1.46 -17.14
C THR A 50 -3.78 2.70 -17.72
N GLY A 51 -3.08 3.81 -17.97
CA GLY A 51 -3.61 4.98 -18.72
C GLY A 51 -4.61 5.85 -17.94
N LYS A 52 -4.79 5.62 -16.64
CA LYS A 52 -5.68 6.41 -15.77
C LYS A 52 -4.93 7.61 -15.17
N TRP A 53 -4.74 8.65 -15.99
CA TRP A 53 -3.92 9.84 -15.68
C TRP A 53 -4.30 10.56 -14.37
N PHE A 54 -5.58 10.72 -14.06
CA PHE A 54 -6.02 11.46 -12.87
C PHE A 54 -5.64 10.75 -11.55
N LEU A 55 -5.74 9.41 -11.51
CA LEU A 55 -5.30 8.62 -10.36
C LEU A 55 -3.79 8.47 -10.32
N GLY A 56 -3.15 8.35 -11.49
CA GLY A 56 -1.70 8.34 -11.61
C GLY A 56 -1.07 9.56 -10.96
N VAL A 57 -1.62 10.76 -11.21
CA VAL A 57 -1.14 12.01 -10.59
C VAL A 57 -1.35 12.02 -9.08
N ALA A 58 -2.51 11.59 -8.57
CA ALA A 58 -2.75 11.53 -7.12
C ALA A 58 -1.78 10.55 -6.42
N GLN A 59 -1.55 9.38 -7.03
CA GLN A 59 -0.62 8.37 -6.52
C GLN A 59 0.84 8.83 -6.65
N LEU A 60 1.16 9.59 -7.69
CA LEU A 60 2.49 10.12 -7.95
C LEU A 60 2.82 11.28 -7.02
N LEU A 61 1.87 12.14 -6.65
CA LEU A 61 2.04 13.15 -5.60
C LEU A 61 2.32 12.50 -4.24
N LEU A 62 1.60 11.42 -3.91
CA LEU A 62 1.85 10.61 -2.71
C LEU A 62 3.25 9.99 -2.72
N THR A 63 3.64 9.40 -3.85
CA THR A 63 4.94 8.75 -4.01
C THR A 63 6.07 9.77 -4.01
N ALA A 64 5.88 10.95 -4.61
CA ALA A 64 6.81 12.07 -4.60
C ALA A 64 6.96 12.67 -3.19
N PHE A 65 5.88 12.77 -2.42
CA PHE A 65 5.94 13.17 -1.01
C PHE A 65 6.74 12.15 -0.17
N LEU A 66 6.53 10.85 -0.42
CA LEU A 66 7.31 9.77 0.19
C LEU A 66 8.80 9.83 -0.23
N LEU A 67 9.09 10.09 -1.51
CA LEU A 67 10.45 10.21 -2.06
C LEU A 67 11.19 11.45 -1.55
N HIS A 68 10.49 12.57 -1.41
CA HIS A 68 11.02 13.77 -0.76
C HIS A 68 11.35 13.47 0.71
N SER A 69 10.43 12.79 1.41
CA SER A 69 10.67 12.24 2.75
C SER A 69 11.86 11.26 2.80
N TRP A 70 12.13 10.54 1.70
CA TRP A 70 13.27 9.65 1.53
C TRP A 70 14.59 10.41 1.33
N SER A 71 14.57 11.48 0.56
CA SER A 71 15.73 12.34 0.31
C SER A 71 16.24 13.05 1.58
N VAL A 72 15.33 13.35 2.51
CA VAL A 72 15.64 14.04 3.79
C VAL A 72 16.35 13.13 4.83
N ARG A 73 16.70 11.88 4.50
CA ARG A 73 17.54 10.98 5.33
C ARG A 73 17.11 10.80 6.81
N GLN A 74 15.86 11.04 7.17
CA GLN A 74 15.33 10.74 8.51
C GLN A 74 15.01 9.23 8.72
N HIS A 75 15.79 8.33 8.11
CA HIS A 75 15.58 6.87 8.18
C HIS A 75 16.30 6.23 9.36
N VAL A 76 17.33 6.91 9.85
CA VAL A 76 18.05 6.50 11.05
C VAL A 76 17.36 7.19 12.21
N VAL A 77 16.41 6.49 12.79
CA VAL A 77 15.91 6.83 14.11
C VAL A 77 17.10 6.56 15.04
N ASP A 78 17.79 7.61 15.45
CA ASP A 78 18.94 7.49 16.34
C ASP A 78 18.41 7.15 17.74
N ALA A 79 18.86 6.02 18.30
CA ALA A 79 18.31 5.45 19.53
C ALA A 79 18.40 6.41 20.72
N THR A 80 19.36 7.33 20.67
CA THR A 80 19.61 8.39 21.66
C THR A 80 18.60 9.54 21.62
N ASP A 81 17.93 9.77 20.49
CA ASP A 81 17.00 10.90 20.29
C ASP A 81 15.57 10.45 19.93
N VAL A 82 15.33 9.14 19.93
CA VAL A 82 14.04 8.46 19.76
C VAL A 82 12.95 9.15 20.57
N PHE A 83 13.16 9.30 21.88
CA PHE A 83 12.11 9.77 22.79
C PHE A 83 11.74 11.24 22.53
N ARG A 84 12.70 12.05 22.10
CA ARG A 84 12.48 13.46 21.75
C ARG A 84 11.71 13.63 20.44
N GLN A 85 11.90 12.70 19.49
CA GLN A 85 11.29 12.75 18.16
C GLN A 85 10.01 11.89 18.03
N LEU A 86 9.69 11.08 19.05
CA LEU A 86 8.50 10.21 19.13
C LEU A 86 7.19 10.89 18.67
N PRO A 87 6.77 12.06 19.20
CA PRO A 87 5.47 12.64 18.85
C PRO A 87 5.41 13.07 17.38
N LEU A 88 6.52 13.57 16.84
CA LEU A 88 6.62 13.99 15.44
C LEU A 88 6.61 12.78 14.49
N GLN A 89 7.33 11.72 14.84
CA GLN A 89 7.36 10.48 14.07
C GLN A 89 6.02 9.74 14.11
N LYS A 90 5.33 9.72 15.26
CA LYS A 90 3.98 9.14 15.41
C LYS A 90 2.98 9.87 14.51
N LYS A 91 3.00 11.21 14.51
CA LYS A 91 2.14 12.03 13.64
C LYS A 91 2.43 11.78 12.15
N ARG A 92 3.70 11.71 11.75
CA ARG A 92 4.10 11.40 10.36
C ARG A 92 3.69 9.99 9.94
N ARG A 93 3.87 8.98 10.80
CA ARG A 93 3.42 7.60 10.55
C ARG A 93 1.90 7.50 10.47
N LEU A 94 1.17 8.27 11.27
CA LEU A 94 -0.30 8.33 11.20
C LEU A 94 -0.77 8.94 9.88
N ILE A 95 -0.12 10.02 9.42
CA ILE A 95 -0.41 10.62 8.11
C ILE A 95 -0.12 9.61 6.99
N MET A 96 1.00 8.88 7.05
CA MET A 96 1.29 7.81 6.09
C MET A 96 0.27 6.68 6.14
N PHE A 97 -0.20 6.29 7.33
CA PHE A 97 -1.27 5.32 7.48
C PHE A 97 -2.57 5.79 6.82
N GLY A 98 -2.97 7.04 7.06
CA GLY A 98 -4.16 7.64 6.42
C GLY A 98 -4.03 7.69 4.89
N ALA A 99 -2.84 8.05 4.39
CA ALA A 99 -2.53 8.03 2.97
C ALA A 99 -2.61 6.63 2.35
N PHE A 100 -2.08 5.60 3.02
CA PHE A 100 -2.20 4.21 2.58
C PHE A 100 -3.63 3.70 2.63
N LEU A 101 -4.43 4.13 3.61
CA LEU A 101 -5.84 3.79 3.71
C LEU A 101 -6.63 4.40 2.55
N PHE A 102 -6.38 5.68 2.25
CA PHE A 102 -6.99 6.36 1.11
C PHE A 102 -6.63 5.67 -0.21
N CYS A 103 -5.33 5.34 -0.41
CA CYS A 103 -4.88 4.57 -1.56
C CYS A 103 -5.57 3.20 -1.65
N PHE A 104 -5.73 2.50 -0.54
CA PHE A 104 -6.38 1.19 -0.50
C PHE A 104 -7.84 1.27 -0.95
N VAL A 105 -8.59 2.27 -0.45
CA VAL A 105 -9.99 2.52 -0.87
C VAL A 105 -10.07 2.88 -2.35
N MET A 106 -9.16 3.73 -2.84
CA MET A 106 -9.11 4.11 -4.25
C MET A 106 -8.84 2.92 -5.17
N VAL A 107 -7.90 2.04 -4.81
CA VAL A 107 -7.58 0.83 -5.59
C VAL A 107 -8.75 -0.15 -5.58
N THR A 108 -9.40 -0.38 -4.43
CA THR A 108 -10.56 -1.27 -4.35
C THR A 108 -11.75 -0.75 -5.15
N TYR A 109 -12.06 0.54 -5.06
CA TYR A 109 -13.12 1.16 -5.88
C TYR A 109 -12.87 0.94 -7.38
N ARG A 110 -11.61 1.09 -7.82
CA ARG A 110 -11.25 0.89 -9.24
C ARG A 110 -11.25 -0.56 -9.68
N LEU A 111 -10.88 -1.48 -8.79
CA LEU A 111 -10.99 -2.91 -9.06
C LEU A 111 -12.46 -3.29 -9.26
N ILE A 112 -13.36 -2.76 -8.43
CA ILE A 112 -14.80 -2.95 -8.57
C ILE A 112 -15.31 -2.33 -9.87
N GLU A 113 -14.96 -1.07 -10.19
CA GLU A 113 -15.29 -0.41 -11.46
C GLU A 113 -14.82 -1.24 -12.66
N SER A 114 -13.57 -1.74 -12.63
CA SER A 114 -13.01 -2.55 -13.71
C SER A 114 -13.73 -3.89 -13.86
N ILE A 115 -14.13 -4.51 -12.76
CA ILE A 115 -14.90 -5.75 -12.77
C ILE A 115 -16.31 -5.49 -13.31
N ILE A 116 -16.96 -4.41 -12.87
CA ILE A 116 -18.30 -4.02 -13.32
C ILE A 116 -18.28 -3.72 -14.82
N HIS A 117 -17.32 -2.93 -15.31
CA HIS A 117 -17.16 -2.69 -16.74
C HIS A 117 -16.81 -3.97 -17.49
N GLY A 118 -15.87 -4.79 -16.99
CA GLY A 118 -15.53 -6.06 -17.62
C GLY A 118 -16.68 -7.06 -17.69
N LEU A 119 -17.57 -7.08 -16.70
CA LEU A 119 -18.76 -7.95 -16.65
C LEU A 119 -19.95 -7.38 -17.42
N LEU A 120 -20.12 -6.05 -17.48
CA LEU A 120 -21.23 -5.39 -18.15
C LEU A 120 -20.95 -5.07 -19.63
N THR A 121 -19.70 -5.10 -20.09
CA THR A 121 -19.37 -5.05 -21.52
C THR A 121 -19.91 -6.30 -22.21
N ASP A 122 -20.58 -6.12 -23.36
CA ASP A 122 -21.24 -7.21 -24.11
C ASP A 122 -20.29 -8.39 -24.43
N GLU A 123 -18.99 -8.11 -24.63
CA GLU A 123 -17.95 -9.14 -24.79
C GLU A 123 -17.75 -10.01 -23.55
N GLY A 124 -17.87 -9.45 -22.34
CA GLY A 124 -17.73 -10.20 -21.08
C GLY A 124 -18.89 -11.18 -20.86
N ARG A 125 -20.11 -10.78 -21.24
CA ARG A 125 -21.28 -11.68 -21.27
C ARG A 125 -21.12 -12.80 -22.30
N GLU A 126 -20.63 -12.49 -23.49
CA GLU A 126 -20.34 -13.48 -24.54
C GLU A 126 -19.27 -14.49 -24.09
N THR A 127 -18.21 -14.01 -23.45
CA THR A 127 -17.11 -14.85 -22.96
C THR A 127 -17.55 -15.72 -21.78
N ALA A 128 -18.34 -15.16 -20.85
CA ALA A 128 -18.93 -15.93 -19.76
C ALA A 128 -19.89 -17.00 -20.28
N LYS A 129 -20.75 -16.67 -21.26
CA LYS A 129 -21.62 -17.65 -21.93
C LYS A 129 -20.82 -18.76 -22.61
N LYS A 130 -19.74 -18.42 -23.32
CA LYS A 130 -18.82 -19.42 -23.93
C LYS A 130 -18.16 -20.31 -22.87
N LEU A 131 -17.70 -19.74 -21.76
CA LEU A 131 -17.09 -20.50 -20.66
C LEU A 131 -18.09 -21.49 -20.03
N PHE A 132 -19.34 -21.06 -19.79
CA PHE A 132 -20.39 -21.94 -19.29
C PHE A 132 -20.81 -23.00 -20.31
N GLN A 133 -20.80 -22.67 -21.62
CA GLN A 133 -21.08 -23.63 -22.69
C GLN A 133 -19.96 -24.68 -22.83
N ASP A 134 -18.69 -24.29 -22.79
CA ASP A 134 -17.56 -25.23 -22.81
C ASP A 134 -17.54 -26.11 -21.55
N ALA A 135 -17.83 -25.54 -20.38
CA ALA A 135 -17.95 -26.31 -19.15
C ALA A 135 -19.09 -27.34 -19.23
N ALA A 136 -20.27 -26.94 -19.75
CA ALA A 136 -21.39 -27.85 -19.95
C ALA A 136 -21.11 -28.93 -21.02
N ALA A 137 -20.42 -28.58 -22.10
CA ALA A 137 -20.01 -29.52 -23.15
C ALA A 137 -18.98 -30.53 -22.65
N SER A 138 -18.04 -30.10 -21.80
CA SER A 138 -17.04 -30.99 -21.19
C SER A 138 -17.63 -31.98 -20.18
N LEU A 139 -18.73 -31.61 -19.51
CA LEU A 139 -19.48 -32.47 -18.58
C LEU A 139 -20.34 -33.52 -19.29
N HIS A 140 -20.82 -33.23 -20.50
CA HIS A 140 -21.61 -34.16 -21.31
C HIS A 140 -20.76 -35.19 -22.07
N HIS A 141 -19.44 -35.05 -22.05
CA HIS A 141 -18.51 -35.90 -22.78
C HIS A 141 -17.91 -37.05 -21.93
N TYR A 142 -18.43 -37.27 -20.71
CA TYR A 142 -18.07 -38.36 -19.80
C TYR A 142 -19.24 -39.31 -19.56
#